data_AF-A0A1W6MYH4-F1
#
_entry.id   AF-A0A1W6MYH4-F1
#
_cell.length_a   1.000
_cell.length_b   1.000
_cell.length_c   1.000
_cell.angle_alpha   90.00
_cell.angle_beta   90.00
_cell.angle_gamma   90.00
#
_symmetry.space_group_name_H-M   'P 1'
#
loop_
_entity.id
_entity.type
_entity.pdbx_description
1 polymer ?
#
loop_
_entity_poly.entity_id
_entity_poly.type
_entity_poly.pdbx_seq_one_letter_code
_entity_poly.pdbx_strand_id
1 'polypeptide(L)'
;MKNSRRTSPNYGYRDSISWPTTLALQMGSVGLIVGFEDFGFLEWWYDQNYGELLRGKCLHPAQFWEIAGRAVYAGGLGGWDVSYSIIENEKGMFITLDPRIREGHPEDPQRLADIVAAFTEIPDLAKIARPGTTPTLLIDKDGNYQDMPA
;
A
#
# COMPACT_ATOMS: atom_id res chain seq x y z
N MET A 1 12.44 49.57 -27.16
CA MET A 1 12.20 48.68 -26.00
C MET A 1 11.65 47.37 -26.51
N LYS A 2 12.40 46.26 -26.40
CA LYS A 2 11.93 44.92 -26.77
C LYS A 2 11.12 44.36 -25.59
N ASN A 3 9.82 44.19 -25.78
CA ASN A 3 8.97 43.43 -24.85
C ASN A 3 9.42 41.96 -24.88
N SER A 4 10.21 41.53 -23.89
CA SER A 4 10.38 40.11 -23.63
C SER A 4 9.06 39.60 -23.02
N ARG A 5 8.18 39.06 -23.86
CA ARG A 5 7.12 38.19 -23.35
C ARG A 5 7.82 37.03 -22.64
N ARG A 6 7.82 37.05 -21.30
CA ARG A 6 8.03 35.84 -20.50
C ARG A 6 6.95 34.86 -20.96
N THR A 7 7.32 33.94 -21.84
CA THR A 7 6.53 32.76 -22.12
C THR A 7 6.50 31.96 -20.84
N SER A 8 5.37 31.96 -20.12
CA SER A 8 5.17 31.04 -19.01
C SER A 8 5.51 29.62 -19.49
N PRO A 9 6.26 28.82 -18.72
CA PRO A 9 6.54 27.45 -19.12
C PRO A 9 5.21 26.71 -19.29
N ASN A 10 5.03 26.04 -20.43
CA ASN A 10 3.90 25.15 -20.62
C ASN A 10 4.15 23.88 -19.80
N TYR A 11 3.43 23.73 -18.69
CA TYR A 11 3.48 22.56 -17.84
C TYR A 11 2.48 21.51 -18.29
N GLY A 12 2.92 20.26 -18.42
CA GLY A 12 2.05 19.09 -18.57
C GLY A 12 1.95 18.35 -17.23
N TYR A 13 0.73 18.01 -16.80
CA TYR A 13 0.46 17.31 -15.54
C TYR A 13 -0.36 16.05 -15.81
N ARG A 14 0.03 14.92 -15.21
CA ARG A 14 -0.77 13.70 -15.11
C ARG A 14 -0.66 13.14 -13.69
N ASP A 15 -1.79 12.71 -13.16
CA ASP A 15 -1.91 12.16 -11.82
C ASP A 15 -2.68 10.84 -11.87
N SER A 16 -2.26 9.90 -11.03
CA SER A 16 -3.00 8.68 -10.80
C SER A 16 -4.00 8.94 -9.67
N ILE A 17 -5.28 8.79 -9.97
CA ILE A 17 -6.37 8.86 -8.97
C ILE A 17 -6.38 7.58 -8.09
N SER A 18 -5.48 6.63 -8.35
CA SER A 18 -5.40 5.32 -7.70
C SER A 18 -4.01 5.06 -7.13
N TRP A 19 -3.96 4.46 -5.94
CA TRP A 19 -2.72 4.04 -5.29
C TRP A 19 -2.01 2.92 -6.10
N PRO A 20 -0.67 2.91 -6.23
CA PRO A 20 0.25 3.94 -5.74
C PRO A 20 0.08 5.24 -6.53
N THR A 21 -0.03 6.35 -5.80
CA THR A 21 -0.12 7.66 -6.42
C THR A 21 1.15 7.87 -7.24
N THR A 22 1.01 8.37 -8.46
CA THR A 22 2.13 8.68 -9.33
C THR A 22 1.92 10.06 -9.92
N LEU A 23 2.87 10.94 -9.69
CA LEU A 23 2.87 12.29 -10.23
C LEU A 23 3.82 12.34 -11.43
N ALA A 24 3.34 12.80 -12.59
CA ALA A 24 4.19 13.12 -13.73
C ALA A 24 4.07 14.60 -14.09
N LEU A 25 5.21 15.30 -14.12
CA LEU A 25 5.32 16.71 -14.51
C LEU A 25 6.30 16.85 -15.68
N GLN A 26 5.92 17.59 -16.73
CA GLN A 26 6.79 17.89 -17.86
C GLN A 26 6.92 19.39 -18.07
N MET A 27 8.15 19.87 -18.29
CA MET A 27 8.46 21.24 -18.71
C MET A 27 9.42 21.20 -19.92
N GLY A 28 8.93 21.54 -21.10
CA GLY A 28 9.72 21.44 -22.34
C GLY A 28 10.15 19.98 -22.62
N SER A 29 11.46 19.75 -22.72
CA SER A 29 12.05 18.42 -22.94
C SER A 29 12.43 17.69 -21.66
N VAL A 30 12.19 18.27 -20.47
CA VAL A 30 12.51 17.67 -19.17
C VAL A 30 11.23 17.13 -18.53
N GLY A 31 11.27 15.88 -18.06
CA GLY A 31 10.18 15.21 -17.35
C GLY A 31 10.60 14.74 -15.97
N LEU A 32 9.69 14.85 -15.00
CA LEU A 32 9.78 14.31 -13.65
C LEU A 32 8.66 13.28 -13.47
N ILE A 33 8.99 12.07 -13.03
CA ILE A 33 8.03 11.05 -12.61
C ILE A 33 8.35 10.74 -11.14
N VAL A 34 7.35 10.89 -10.27
CA VAL A 34 7.44 10.55 -8.85
C VAL A 34 6.45 9.42 -8.59
N GLY A 35 6.95 8.23 -8.28
CA GLY A 35 6.15 7.13 -7.75
C GLY A 35 6.16 7.21 -6.23
N PHE A 36 4.99 7.14 -5.61
CA PHE A 36 4.87 7.11 -4.17
C PHE A 36 4.83 5.64 -3.71
N GLU A 37 5.85 5.23 -2.96
CA GLU A 37 5.91 3.92 -2.31
C GLU A 37 5.17 3.95 -0.95
N ASP A 38 4.95 2.80 -0.33
CA ASP A 38 4.30 2.68 0.99
C ASP A 38 5.25 2.99 2.17
N PHE A 39 6.48 3.41 1.88
CA PHE A 39 7.53 3.75 2.86
C PHE A 39 7.86 2.62 3.85
N GLY A 40 7.74 1.36 3.41
CA GLY A 40 8.01 0.18 4.24
C GLY A 40 6.89 -0.16 5.22
N PHE A 41 5.73 0.49 5.10
CA PHE A 41 4.58 0.22 5.96
C PHE A 41 4.08 -1.22 5.86
N LEU A 42 3.96 -1.78 4.65
CA LEU A 42 3.48 -3.14 4.47
C LEU A 42 4.49 -4.17 4.98
N GLU A 43 5.79 -3.90 4.87
CA GLU A 43 6.84 -4.73 5.47
C GLU A 43 6.69 -4.76 6.99
N TRP A 44 6.63 -3.57 7.62
CA TRP A 44 6.40 -3.46 9.06
C TRP A 44 5.10 -4.14 9.50
N TRP A 45 3.99 -3.87 8.80
CA TRP A 45 2.69 -4.46 9.09
C TRP A 45 2.74 -5.99 9.00
N TYR A 46 3.40 -6.53 7.97
CA TYR A 46 3.55 -7.97 7.80
C TYR A 46 4.32 -8.58 8.98
N ASP A 47 5.44 -7.98 9.38
CA ASP A 47 6.25 -8.46 10.50
C ASP A 47 5.48 -8.44 11.82
N GLN A 48 4.71 -7.38 12.09
CA GLN A 48 3.90 -7.26 13.31
C GLN A 48 2.76 -8.29 13.37
N ASN A 49 2.16 -8.65 12.24
CA ASN A 49 0.96 -9.49 12.22
C ASN A 49 1.25 -10.96 11.92
N TYR A 50 2.29 -11.25 11.12
CA TYR A 50 2.52 -12.57 10.54
C TYR A 50 3.96 -13.07 10.63
N GLY A 51 4.93 -12.20 10.92
CA GLY A 51 6.36 -12.52 10.89
C GLY A 51 6.71 -13.77 11.71
N GLU A 52 6.25 -13.84 12.97
CA GLU A 52 6.47 -15.03 13.81
C GLU A 52 5.58 -16.21 13.43
N LEU A 53 4.31 -15.97 13.09
CA LEU A 53 3.35 -17.03 12.76
C LEU A 53 3.81 -17.86 11.55
N LEU A 54 4.36 -17.18 10.54
CA LEU A 54 4.72 -17.79 9.25
C LEU A 54 6.19 -18.16 9.14
N ARG A 55 6.99 -17.92 10.19
CA ARG A 55 8.43 -18.18 10.20
C ARG A 55 8.71 -19.66 9.91
N GLY A 56 9.37 -19.92 8.78
CA GLY A 56 9.75 -21.28 8.34
C GLY A 56 8.58 -22.12 7.83
N LYS A 57 7.41 -21.52 7.57
CA LYS A 57 6.24 -22.21 7.02
C LYS A 57 6.21 -22.13 5.49
N CYS A 58 5.61 -23.15 4.86
CA CYS A 58 5.29 -23.13 3.45
C CYS A 58 3.78 -22.87 3.32
N LEU A 59 3.42 -21.76 2.69
CA LEU A 59 2.02 -21.37 2.57
C LEU A 59 1.33 -22.18 1.48
N HIS A 60 0.10 -22.63 1.77
CA HIS A 60 -0.81 -23.05 0.71
C HIS A 60 -1.16 -21.83 -0.18
N PRO A 61 -1.37 -21.98 -1.50
CA PRO A 61 -1.69 -20.87 -2.39
C PRO A 61 -2.87 -19.99 -1.92
N ALA A 62 -3.91 -20.60 -1.34
CA ALA A 62 -5.03 -19.84 -0.76
C ALA A 62 -4.61 -18.96 0.43
N GLN A 63 -3.69 -19.43 1.28
CA GLN A 63 -3.16 -18.65 2.41
C GLN A 63 -2.29 -17.48 1.92
N PHE A 64 -1.51 -17.70 0.86
CA PHE A 64 -0.78 -16.62 0.19
C PHE A 64 -1.73 -15.53 -0.32
N TRP A 65 -2.82 -15.92 -1.00
CA TRP A 65 -3.80 -14.96 -1.51
C TRP A 65 -4.55 -14.22 -0.41
N GLU A 66 -4.82 -14.88 0.72
CA GLU A 66 -5.36 -14.19 1.89
C GLU A 66 -4.41 -13.10 2.39
N ILE A 67 -3.12 -13.41 2.55
CA ILE A 67 -2.12 -12.42 3.01
C ILE A 67 -2.05 -11.26 2.01
N ALA A 68 -2.07 -11.54 0.71
CA ALA A 68 -2.08 -10.52 -0.33
C ALA A 68 -3.31 -9.59 -0.21
N GLY A 69 -4.51 -10.14 -0.02
CA GLY A 69 -5.73 -9.34 0.17
C GLY A 69 -5.67 -8.48 1.44
N ARG A 70 -5.13 -9.03 2.53
CA ARG A 70 -4.93 -8.29 3.79
C ARG A 70 -3.90 -7.17 3.65
N ALA A 71 -2.81 -7.40 2.91
CA ALA A 71 -1.79 -6.38 2.64
C ALA A 71 -2.37 -5.23 1.81
N VAL A 72 -3.15 -5.55 0.78
CA VAL A 72 -3.86 -4.54 -0.05
C VAL A 72 -4.82 -3.72 0.80
N TYR A 73 -5.59 -4.36 1.67
CA TYR A 73 -6.46 -3.66 2.60
C TYR A 73 -5.69 -2.75 3.57
N ALA A 74 -4.64 -3.27 4.21
CA ALA A 74 -3.80 -2.51 5.13
C ALA A 74 -3.16 -1.29 4.46
N GLY A 75 -2.61 -1.45 3.25
CA GLY A 75 -2.07 -0.35 2.46
C GLY A 75 -3.12 0.73 2.17
N GLY A 76 -4.37 0.33 1.96
CA GLY A 76 -5.51 1.24 1.77
C GLY A 76 -5.98 1.97 3.03
N LEU A 77 -5.58 1.54 4.23
CA LEU A 77 -5.85 2.25 5.49
C LEU A 77 -4.83 3.34 5.78
N GLY A 78 -3.66 3.29 5.13
CA GLY A 78 -2.57 4.22 5.33
C GLY A 78 -2.98 5.67 5.12
N GLY A 79 -3.06 6.43 6.21
CA GLY A 79 -3.18 7.88 6.18
C GLY A 79 -1.79 8.49 6.23
N TRP A 80 -1.35 9.10 5.14
CA TRP A 80 -0.05 9.77 5.10
C TRP A 80 -0.26 11.24 4.81
N ASP A 81 0.30 12.09 5.65
CA ASP A 81 0.64 13.44 5.26
C ASP A 81 2.03 13.41 4.61
N VAL A 82 2.32 14.34 3.70
CA VAL A 82 3.62 14.39 3.04
C VAL A 82 4.19 15.79 3.17
N SER A 83 5.43 15.85 3.64
CA SER A 83 6.21 17.08 3.61
C SER A 83 7.31 16.96 2.56
N TYR A 84 7.60 18.06 1.86
CA TYR A 84 8.63 18.09 0.85
C TYR A 84 9.76 18.99 1.31
N SER A 85 10.99 18.53 1.14
CA SER A 85 12.20 19.32 1.37
C SER A 85 13.00 19.42 0.09
N ILE A 86 13.55 20.60 -0.16
CA ILE A 86 14.46 20.83 -1.29
C ILE A 86 15.87 20.80 -0.73
N ILE A 87 16.70 19.92 -1.28
CA ILE A 87 18.11 19.80 -0.94
C ILE A 87 18.92 20.27 -2.15
N GLU A 88 19.64 21.37 -1.97
CA GLU A 88 20.54 21.91 -2.98
C GLU A 88 22.00 21.63 -2.61
N ASN A 89 22.79 21.15 -3.57
CA ASN A 89 24.23 20.99 -3.43
C ASN A 89 24.96 21.26 -4.76
N GLU A 90 26.29 21.18 -4.75
CA GLU A 90 27.13 21.42 -5.93
C GLU A 90 26.81 20.49 -7.12
N LYS A 91 26.18 19.33 -6.87
CA LYS A 91 25.81 18.35 -7.89
C LYS A 91 24.39 18.53 -8.42
N GLY A 92 23.56 19.38 -7.80
CA GLY A 92 22.21 19.68 -8.27
C GLY A 92 21.19 19.93 -7.16
N MET A 93 19.92 19.96 -7.56
CA MET A 93 18.76 20.15 -6.70
C MET A 93 17.95 18.86 -6.64
N PHE A 94 17.64 18.41 -5.43
CA PHE A 94 16.86 17.22 -5.14
C PHE A 94 15.61 17.62 -4.37
N ILE A 95 14.46 17.06 -4.73
CA ILE A 95 13.24 17.17 -3.94
C ILE A 95 13.08 15.83 -3.20
N THR A 96 13.10 15.88 -1.88
CA THR A 96 12.86 14.73 -1.02
C THR A 96 11.45 14.78 -0.46
N LEU A 97 10.78 13.65 -0.51
CA LEU A 97 9.48 13.44 0.12
C LEU A 97 9.72 12.81 1.50
N ASP A 98 9.20 13.45 2.52
CA ASP A 98 9.21 12.99 3.91
C ASP A 98 7.77 12.65 4.36
N PRO A 99 7.42 11.35 4.41
CA PRO A 99 6.09 10.90 4.78
C PRO A 99 5.89 11.04 6.30
N ARG A 100 4.75 11.59 6.69
CA ARG A 100 4.33 11.66 8.09
C ARG A 100 3.08 10.82 8.27
N ILE A 101 3.14 9.86 9.17
CA ILE A 101 1.97 9.07 9.53
C ILE A 101 0.90 10.02 10.07
N ARG A 102 -0.25 10.03 9.41
CA ARG A 102 -1.48 10.63 9.90
C ARG A 102 -2.35 9.51 10.48
N GLU A 103 -3.31 9.83 11.34
CA GLU A 103 -4.33 8.84 11.71
C GLU A 103 -4.95 8.26 10.42
N GLY A 104 -4.78 6.95 10.25
CA GLY A 104 -5.28 6.20 9.11
C GLY A 104 -6.80 6.11 9.10
N HIS A 105 -7.34 5.54 8.04
CA HIS A 105 -8.77 5.24 8.01
C HIS A 105 -9.10 4.17 9.06
N PRO A 106 -10.26 4.27 9.74
CA PRO A 106 -10.67 3.24 10.69
C PRO A 106 -10.86 1.91 9.96
N GLU A 107 -10.60 0.82 10.68
CA GLU A 107 -10.82 -0.52 10.15
C GLU A 107 -12.31 -0.78 9.90
N ASP A 108 -12.61 -1.35 8.73
CA ASP A 108 -13.88 -1.92 8.34
C ASP A 108 -13.73 -3.44 8.16
N PRO A 109 -14.14 -4.24 9.16
CA PRO A 109 -14.03 -5.69 9.13
C PRO A 109 -14.78 -6.35 7.96
N GLN A 110 -15.89 -5.76 7.51
CA GLN A 110 -16.67 -6.29 6.39
C GLN A 110 -15.91 -6.08 5.09
N ARG A 111 -15.40 -4.86 4.87
CA ARG A 111 -14.57 -4.56 3.69
C ARG A 111 -13.32 -5.45 3.63
N LEU A 112 -12.67 -5.69 4.77
CA LEU A 112 -11.55 -6.62 4.83
C LEU A 112 -11.97 -8.03 4.42
N ALA A 113 -13.08 -8.54 4.96
CA ALA A 113 -13.59 -9.86 4.61
C ALA A 113 -13.92 -9.98 3.11
N ASP A 114 -14.54 -8.95 2.52
CA ASP A 114 -14.89 -8.91 1.09
C ASP A 114 -13.63 -8.96 0.19
N ILE A 115 -12.58 -8.21 0.56
CA ILE A 115 -11.30 -8.22 -0.16
C ILE A 115 -10.63 -9.60 -0.06
N VAL A 116 -10.56 -10.18 1.13
CA VAL A 116 -9.95 -11.51 1.31
C VAL A 116 -10.73 -12.58 0.53
N ALA A 117 -12.07 -12.53 0.54
CA ALA A 117 -12.89 -13.44 -0.26
C ALA A 117 -12.63 -13.29 -1.77
N ALA A 118 -12.47 -12.05 -2.26
CA ALA A 118 -12.15 -11.79 -3.66
C ALA A 118 -10.78 -12.33 -4.07
N PHE A 119 -9.77 -12.22 -3.21
CA PHE A 119 -8.41 -12.70 -3.50
C PHE A 119 -8.29 -14.23 -3.42
N THR A 120 -8.98 -14.86 -2.46
CA THR A 120 -8.87 -16.30 -2.23
C THR A 120 -9.78 -17.12 -3.14
N GLU A 121 -10.77 -16.50 -3.79
CA GLU A 121 -11.83 -17.17 -4.56
C GLU A 121 -12.60 -18.22 -3.73
N ILE A 122 -12.57 -18.13 -2.39
CA ILE A 122 -13.32 -19.00 -1.49
C ILE A 122 -14.63 -18.29 -1.11
N PRO A 123 -15.77 -18.63 -1.74
CA PRO A 123 -17.01 -17.88 -1.61
C PRO A 123 -17.61 -17.89 -0.19
N ASP A 124 -17.15 -18.79 0.67
CA ASP A 124 -17.66 -19.03 2.02
C ASP A 124 -16.58 -18.88 3.10
N LEU A 125 -15.58 -18.01 2.88
CA LEU A 125 -14.55 -17.74 3.90
C LEU A 125 -15.18 -17.33 5.24
N ALA A 126 -16.30 -16.60 5.21
CA ALA A 126 -17.04 -16.24 6.42
C ALA A 126 -17.53 -17.44 7.25
N LYS A 127 -17.73 -18.62 6.65
CA LYS A 127 -18.20 -19.83 7.33
C LYS A 127 -17.11 -20.54 8.14
N ILE A 128 -15.84 -20.28 7.84
CA ILE A 128 -14.69 -20.79 8.61
C ILE A 128 -14.22 -19.81 9.71
N ALA A 129 -14.80 -18.61 9.77
CA ALA A 129 -14.49 -17.61 10.77
C ALA A 129 -15.07 -17.96 12.15
N ARG A 130 -14.35 -17.62 13.23
CA ARG A 130 -14.93 -17.67 14.58
C ARG A 130 -15.90 -16.48 14.73
N PRO A 131 -17.01 -16.63 15.47
CA PRO A 131 -17.90 -15.50 15.75
C PRO A 131 -17.14 -14.32 16.36
N GLY A 132 -17.30 -13.13 15.79
CA GLY A 132 -16.60 -11.92 16.24
C GLY A 132 -15.15 -11.77 15.79
N THR A 133 -14.67 -12.63 14.88
CA THR A 133 -13.32 -12.52 14.28
C THR A 133 -13.40 -12.33 12.78
N THR A 134 -12.39 -11.69 12.19
CA THR A 134 -12.25 -11.65 10.74
C THR A 134 -11.94 -13.05 10.20
N PRO A 135 -12.65 -13.53 9.17
CA PRO A 135 -12.37 -14.81 8.53
C PRO A 135 -10.90 -15.00 8.15
N THR A 136 -10.34 -16.18 8.39
CA THR A 136 -8.92 -16.49 8.09
C THR A 136 -8.67 -17.99 7.85
N LEU A 137 -7.73 -18.27 6.95
CA LEU A 137 -7.15 -19.58 6.63
C LEU A 137 -5.79 -19.76 7.30
N LEU A 138 -5.25 -18.72 7.94
CA LEU A 138 -3.89 -18.72 8.49
C LEU A 138 -3.82 -19.41 9.84
N ILE A 139 -4.89 -19.28 10.63
CA ILE A 139 -4.96 -19.83 11.98
C ILE A 139 -6.20 -20.69 12.19
N ASP A 140 -6.03 -21.78 12.92
CA ASP A 140 -7.12 -22.67 13.32
C ASP A 140 -8.02 -22.02 14.38
N LYS A 141 -8.99 -22.78 14.92
CA LYS A 141 -9.90 -22.33 15.99
C LYS A 141 -9.22 -22.11 17.35
N ASP A 142 -8.00 -22.61 17.54
CA ASP A 142 -7.23 -22.57 18.78
C ASP A 142 -6.14 -21.48 18.73
N GLY A 143 -5.91 -20.88 17.55
CA GLY A 143 -4.98 -19.77 17.32
C GLY A 143 -3.62 -20.21 16.80
N ASN A 144 -3.46 -21.47 16.43
CA ASN A 144 -2.22 -21.99 15.85
C ASN A 144 -2.24 -21.87 14.33
N TYR A 145 -1.06 -21.85 13.70
CA TYR A 145 -0.97 -21.93 12.24
C TYR A 145 -1.73 -23.14 11.71
N GLN A 146 -2.57 -22.90 10.70
CA GLN A 146 -3.36 -23.94 10.07
C GLN A 146 -2.61 -24.53 8.87
N ASP A 147 -2.16 -25.76 8.97
CA ASP A 147 -1.69 -26.51 7.81
C ASP A 147 -2.89 -26.87 6.91
N MET A 148 -2.87 -26.42 5.66
CA MET A 148 -3.89 -26.78 4.67
C MET A 148 -3.43 -27.98 3.83
N PRO A 149 -4.33 -28.91 3.48
CA PRO A 149 -4.01 -29.97 2.53
C PRO A 149 -3.60 -29.35 1.18
N ALA A 150 -2.63 -29.99 0.53
CA ALA A 150 -2.12 -29.60 -0.80
C ALA A 150 -3.12 -29.91 -1.92
#